data_AF-A2BLG0-F1
#
_entry.id   AF-A2BLG0-F1
#
_cell.length_a   1.000
_cell.length_b   1.000
_cell.length_c   1.000
_cell.angle_alpha   90.00
_cell.angle_beta   90.00
_cell.angle_gamma   90.00
#
_symmetry.space_group_name_H-M   'P 1'
#
loop_
_entity.id
_entity.type
_entity.pdbx_description
1 polymer ?
#
loop_
_entity_poly.entity_id
_entity_poly.type
_entity_poly.pdbx_seq_one_letter_code
_entity_poly.pdbx_strand_id
1 'polypeptide(L)'
;MREKRYIADARAVEPFQEKGVAMGDYELVLVEEYELLGEKRYRFQLKGTSIFLNVSANNVEEAREKARRMVREIQLDALLRYIAAQTEQKTAS
;
A
#
# COMPACT_ATOMS: atom_id res chain seq x y z
N MET A 1 -34.83 2.46 5.72
CA MET A 1 -33.53 1.92 6.21
C MET A 1 -33.00 0.97 5.15
N ARG A 2 -31.80 1.21 4.59
CA ARG A 2 -31.17 0.28 3.63
C ARG A 2 -30.19 -0.62 4.37
N GLU A 3 -30.46 -1.91 4.30
CA GLU A 3 -29.70 -3.00 4.91
C GLU A 3 -28.31 -3.10 4.25
N LYS A 4 -27.24 -3.03 5.07
CA LYS A 4 -25.87 -3.23 4.59
C LYS A 4 -25.63 -4.75 4.51
N ARG A 5 -25.60 -5.28 3.29
CA ARG A 5 -25.24 -6.67 3.02
C ARG A 5 -23.72 -6.80 3.10
N TYR A 6 -23.23 -7.29 4.23
CA TYR A 6 -21.83 -7.69 4.39
C TYR A 6 -21.60 -8.94 3.53
N ILE A 7 -20.71 -8.85 2.54
CA ILE A 7 -20.26 -10.02 1.78
C ILE A 7 -19.28 -10.77 2.68
N ALA A 8 -19.80 -11.74 3.43
CA ALA A 8 -19.02 -12.72 4.14
C ALA A 8 -18.63 -13.84 3.16
N ASP A 9 -17.41 -13.78 2.63
CA ASP A 9 -16.69 -14.97 2.19
C ASP A 9 -15.18 -14.69 2.38
N ALA A 10 -14.81 -14.46 3.65
CA ALA A 10 -13.42 -14.45 4.08
C ALA A 10 -12.93 -15.90 4.14
N ARG A 11 -12.73 -16.51 2.97
CA ARG A 11 -11.98 -17.76 2.89
C ARG A 11 -10.61 -17.50 3.49
N ALA A 12 -10.26 -18.30 4.47
CA ALA A 12 -9.03 -18.24 5.23
C ALA A 12 -7.84 -17.93 4.32
N VAL A 13 -7.36 -16.69 4.39
CA VAL A 13 -6.10 -16.31 3.75
C VAL A 13 -5.03 -16.77 4.73
N GLU A 14 -4.41 -17.90 4.42
CA GLU A 14 -3.24 -18.41 5.14
C GLU A 14 -2.20 -17.28 5.30
N PRO A 15 -1.60 -17.09 6.49
CA PRO A 15 -0.56 -16.09 6.67
C PRO A 15 0.61 -16.40 5.73
N PHE A 16 0.90 -15.47 4.82
CA PHE A 16 1.99 -15.57 3.86
C PHE A 16 3.32 -15.69 4.62
N GLN A 17 4.01 -16.82 4.48
CA GLN A 17 5.24 -17.09 5.20
C GLN A 17 6.37 -16.17 4.73
N GLU A 18 6.92 -15.38 5.66
CA GLU A 18 8.12 -14.57 5.45
C GLU A 18 9.33 -15.47 5.20
N LYS A 19 9.67 -15.67 3.92
CA LYS A 19 11.04 -15.97 3.52
C LYS A 19 11.59 -14.75 2.79
N GLY A 20 12.63 -14.17 3.39
CA GLY A 20 13.23 -12.89 2.99
C GLY A 20 13.42 -12.77 1.49
N VAL A 21 12.72 -11.80 0.90
CA VAL A 21 12.97 -11.30 -0.45
C VAL A 21 13.74 -10.00 -0.30
N ALA A 22 14.91 -9.95 -0.93
CA ALA A 22 15.77 -8.78 -0.97
C ALA A 22 14.99 -7.53 -1.44
N MET A 23 15.20 -6.43 -0.71
CA MET A 23 14.50 -5.16 -0.83
C MET A 23 14.90 -4.36 -2.09
N GLY A 24 13.90 -3.89 -2.83
CA GLY A 24 13.93 -2.59 -3.53
C GLY A 24 13.02 -2.48 -4.77
N ASP A 25 12.36 -1.36 -5.10
CA ASP A 25 12.27 -0.06 -4.39
C ASP A 25 10.96 0.66 -4.78
N TYR A 26 9.87 0.42 -4.03
CA TYR A 26 8.79 1.43 -4.03
C TYR A 26 9.19 2.52 -3.05
N GLU A 27 9.23 3.76 -3.54
CA GLU A 27 9.52 4.92 -2.72
C GLU A 27 8.21 5.55 -2.23
N LEU A 28 8.10 5.75 -0.93
CA LEU A 28 6.99 6.48 -0.32
C LEU A 28 7.39 7.95 -0.14
N VAL A 29 6.75 8.82 -0.91
CA VAL A 29 6.93 10.27 -0.82
C VAL A 29 5.81 10.83 0.05
N LEU A 30 6.15 11.50 1.15
CA LEU A 30 5.15 12.22 1.93
C LEU A 30 4.66 13.43 1.11
N VAL A 31 3.36 13.53 0.91
CA VAL A 31 2.74 14.60 0.12
C VAL A 31 1.99 15.58 1.00
N GLU A 32 1.35 15.09 2.06
CA GLU A 32 0.47 15.91 2.87
C GLU A 32 0.38 15.39 4.31
N GLU A 33 0.30 16.32 5.25
CA GLU A 33 -0.09 16.09 6.64
C GLU A 33 -1.38 16.86 6.91
N TYR A 34 -2.39 16.20 7.45
CA TYR A 34 -3.68 16.80 7.73
C TYR A 34 -4.36 16.17 8.94
N GLU A 35 -5.37 16.85 9.48
CA GLU A 35 -6.19 16.31 10.56
C GLU A 35 -7.59 16.01 10.05
N LEU A 36 -8.14 14.89 10.49
CA LEU A 36 -9.51 14.48 10.17
C LEU A 36 -10.12 13.79 11.38
N LEU A 37 -11.23 14.33 11.88
CA LEU A 37 -11.92 13.85 13.09
C LEU A 37 -11.03 13.82 14.34
N GLY A 38 -10.12 14.80 14.47
CA GLY A 38 -9.17 14.88 15.59
C GLY A 38 -7.99 13.90 15.48
N GLU A 39 -7.89 13.13 14.39
CA GLU A 39 -6.75 12.26 14.13
C GLU A 39 -5.78 12.89 13.13
N LYS A 40 -4.49 12.86 13.46
CA LYS A 40 -3.41 13.18 12.50
C LYS A 40 -3.30 12.11 11.43
N ARG A 41 -3.27 12.55 10.18
CA ARG A 41 -3.17 11.72 8.98
C ARG A 41 -2.03 12.18 8.09
N TYR A 42 -1.36 11.20 7.49
CA TYR A 42 -0.24 11.37 6.58
C TYR A 42 -0.60 10.72 5.25
N ARG A 43 -0.45 11.47 4.17
CA ARG A 43 -0.66 10.98 2.80
C ARG A 43 0.68 10.71 2.15
N PHE A 44 0.95 9.45 1.83
CA PHE A 44 2.12 9.04 1.07
C PHE A 44 1.73 8.67 -0.36
N GLN A 45 2.48 9.17 -1.34
CA GLN A 45 2.40 8.69 -2.72
C GLN A 45 3.41 7.55 -2.91
N LEU A 46 3.01 6.49 -3.60
CA LEU A 46 3.98 5.55 -4.17
C LEU A 46 4.56 6.19 -5.43
N LYS A 47 5.84 6.56 -5.39
CA LYS A 47 6.54 7.26 -6.48
C LYS A 47 6.40 6.49 -7.80
N GLY A 48 6.18 7.23 -8.89
CA GLY A 48 5.96 6.64 -10.21
C GLY A 48 4.54 6.11 -10.42
N THR A 49 3.63 6.28 -9.45
CA THR A 49 2.22 5.87 -9.56
C THR A 49 1.28 7.01 -9.13
N SER A 50 -0.01 6.87 -9.44
CA SER A 50 -1.08 7.73 -8.89
C SER A 50 -1.72 7.14 -7.62
N ILE A 51 -1.03 6.21 -6.95
CA ILE A 51 -1.52 5.53 -5.74
C ILE A 51 -1.10 6.34 -4.51
N PHE A 52 -2.08 6.68 -3.69
CA PHE A 52 -1.89 7.37 -2.42
C PHE A 52 -2.36 6.50 -1.25
N LEU A 53 -1.58 6.47 -0.19
CA LEU A 53 -1.89 5.83 1.07
C LEU A 53 -2.14 6.90 2.13
N ASN A 54 -3.33 6.91 2.70
CA ASN A 54 -3.68 7.78 3.83
C ASN A 54 -3.56 6.98 5.12
N VAL A 55 -2.72 7.44 6.04
CA VAL A 55 -2.38 6.71 7.26
C VAL A 55 -2.60 7.58 8.48
N SER A 56 -3.41 7.12 9.44
CA SER A 56 -3.49 7.75 10.76
C SER A 56 -2.29 7.34 11.63
N ALA A 57 -1.57 8.31 12.18
CA ALA A 57 -0.39 8.08 13.02
C ALA A 57 -0.09 9.32 13.88
N ASN A 58 0.77 9.18 14.89
CA ASN A 58 1.13 10.31 15.76
C ASN A 58 2.32 11.13 15.23
N ASN A 59 3.15 10.52 14.37
CA ASN A 59 4.31 11.12 13.72
C ASN A 59 4.56 10.48 12.34
N VAL A 60 5.44 11.11 11.55
CA VAL A 60 5.71 10.70 10.16
C VAL A 60 6.43 9.35 10.07
N GLU A 61 7.30 9.03 11.02
CA GLU A 61 8.03 7.75 11.07
C GLU A 61 7.07 6.57 11.26
N GLU A 62 6.16 6.66 12.24
CA GLU A 62 5.10 5.69 12.49
C GLU A 62 4.21 5.55 11.25
N ALA A 63 3.83 6.68 10.65
CA ALA A 63 3.00 6.69 9.45
C ALA A 63 3.69 5.98 8.27
N ARG A 64 4.99 6.20 8.09
CA ARG A 64 5.80 5.57 7.04
C ARG A 64 5.91 4.06 7.26
N GLU A 65 6.13 3.61 8.50
CA GLU A 65 6.16 2.18 8.82
C GLU A 65 4.80 1.52 8.53
N LYS A 66 3.70 2.12 8.97
CA LYS A 66 2.35 1.66 8.69
C LYS A 66 2.06 1.59 7.19
N ALA A 67 2.43 2.63 6.44
CA ALA A 67 2.29 2.63 4.97
C ALA A 67 3.06 1.48 4.32
N ARG A 68 4.31 1.23 4.72
CA ARG A 68 5.11 0.08 4.23
C ARG A 68 4.43 -1.25 4.55
N ARG A 69 3.86 -1.37 5.75
CA ARG A 69 3.14 -2.58 6.16
C ARG A 69 1.91 -2.81 5.28
N MET A 70 1.08 -1.78 5.08
CA MET A 70 -0.08 -1.84 4.19
C MET A 70 0.28 -2.31 2.79
N VAL A 71 1.37 -1.77 2.20
CA VAL A 71 1.83 -2.18 0.86
C VAL A 71 2.14 -3.68 0.80
N ARG A 72 2.79 -4.23 1.84
CA ARG A 72 3.14 -5.65 1.92
C ARG A 72 1.91 -6.53 2.15
N GLU A 73 1.02 -6.12 3.06
CA GLU A 73 -0.18 -6.89 3.43
C GLU A 73 -1.12 -7.09 2.24
N ILE A 74 -1.25 -6.08 1.37
CA ILE A 74 -2.06 -6.17 0.15
C ILE A 74 -1.26 -6.64 -1.08
N GLN A 75 0.01 -7.00 -0.89
CA GLN A 75 0.94 -7.45 -1.95
C GLN A 75 1.05 -6.45 -3.12
N LEU A 76 0.89 -5.15 -2.86
CA LEU A 76 0.94 -4.14 -3.90
C LEU A 76 2.34 -4.03 -4.52
N ASP A 77 3.38 -4.26 -3.73
CA ASP A 77 4.76 -4.29 -4.22
C ASP A 77 4.98 -5.40 -5.25
N ALA A 78 4.38 -6.57 -5.07
CA ALA A 78 4.45 -7.67 -6.02
C ALA A 78 3.73 -7.33 -7.33
N LEU A 79 2.54 -6.73 -7.23
CA LEU A 79 1.77 -6.29 -8.39
C LEU A 79 2.52 -5.22 -9.20
N LEU A 80 3.12 -4.24 -8.54
CA LEU A 80 3.89 -3.18 -9.20
C LEU A 80 5.09 -3.75 -9.96
N ARG A 81 5.83 -4.70 -9.35
CA ARG A 81 6.93 -5.42 -10.04
C ARG A 81 6.44 -6.19 -11.26
N TYR A 82 5.31 -6.88 -11.14
CA TYR A 82 4.73 -7.63 -12.25
C TYR A 82 4.39 -6.70 -13.44
N ILE A 83 3.70 -5.58 -13.18
CA ILE A 83 3.30 -4.63 -14.23
C ILE A 83 4.53 -4.00 -14.89
N ALA A 84 5.55 -3.63 -14.11
CA ALA A 84 6.79 -3.06 -14.64
C ALA A 84 7.48 -4.02 -15.63
N ALA A 85 7.63 -5.29 -15.24
CA ALA A 85 8.24 -6.32 -16.09
C ALA A 85 7.47 -6.55 -17.41
N GLN A 86 6.14 -6.47 -17.39
CA GLN A 86 5.31 -6.62 -18.60
C GLN A 86 5.44 -5.40 -19.54
N THR A 87 5.66 -4.21 -18.99
CA THR A 87 5.76 -2.98 -19.76
C THR A 87 7.07 -2.93 -20.54
N GLU A 88 8.18 -3.34 -19.91
CA GLU A 88 9.50 -3.40 -20.55
C GLU A 88 9.53 -4.35 -21.76
N GLN A 89 8.85 -5.49 -21.67
CA GLN A 89 8.77 -6.48 -22.75
C GLN A 89 7.99 -5.96 -23.97
N LYS A 90 6.97 -5.13 -23.75
CA LYS A 90 6.17 -4.53 -24.83
C LYS A 90 6.91 -3.42 -25.58
N THR A 91 7.77 -2.67 -24.89
CA THR A 91 8.57 -1.61 -25.52
C THR A 91 9.77 -2.13 -26.31
N ALA A 92 10.17 -3.39 -26.09
CA ALA A 92 11.29 -4.03 -26.77
C ALA A 92 10.88 -4.84 -28.03
N SER A 93 9.58 -4.93 -28.33
CA SER A 93 9.02 -5.61 -29.51
C SER A 93 8.46 -4.60 -30.51
#